data_AF-A0ABD6C3L9-F1
#
_entry.id   AF-A0ABD6C3L9-F1
#
_cell.length_a   1.000
_cell.length_b   1.000
_cell.length_c   1.000
_cell.angle_alpha   90.00
_cell.angle_beta   90.00
_cell.angle_gamma   90.00
#
_symmetry.space_group_name_H-M   'P 1'
#
loop_
_entity.id
_entity.type
_entity.pdbx_description
1 polymer ?
#
loop_
_entity_poly.entity_id
_entity_poly.type
_entity_poly.pdbx_seq_one_letter_code
_entity_poly.pdbx_strand_id
1 'polypeptide(L)'
;MTKQGDRYHIGARFLYIGSMVRHREEIFDEIHSKIIDLAEETKERAQFMIKEHGHMVYIHQEEGENAVRTNTQLGKQMPLHATSGGKAILSELPTNRVEAIIEQHGLPEITENTITSKEEIFQEFEEIRNRGFSFNDEEYIMGLHSVSVPITKPSGIPVGAIGVSGPSHRLKGETYRSDIPDLLLGIVNEIELNMRYS
;
A
#
# COMPACT_ATOMS: atom_id res chain seq x y z
N MET A 1 20.57 -20.89 1.54
CA MET A 1 21.76 -20.05 1.78
C MET A 1 22.89 -20.58 0.91
N THR A 2 23.82 -19.73 0.49
CA THR A 2 25.05 -20.10 -0.21
C THR A 2 26.25 -19.76 0.67
N LYS A 3 27.29 -20.60 0.68
CA LYS A 3 28.51 -20.39 1.49
C LYS A 3 29.61 -19.83 0.59
N GLN A 4 30.26 -18.76 1.03
CA GLN A 4 31.44 -18.17 0.38
C GLN A 4 32.52 -17.96 1.45
N GLY A 5 33.57 -18.79 1.43
CA GLY A 5 34.53 -18.87 2.54
C GLY A 5 33.81 -19.23 3.84
N ASP A 6 33.98 -18.42 4.88
CA ASP A 6 33.32 -18.59 6.18
C ASP A 6 32.01 -17.79 6.34
N ARG A 7 31.55 -17.14 5.26
CA ARG A 7 30.32 -16.34 5.26
C ARG A 7 29.18 -17.08 4.57
N TYR A 8 27.96 -16.85 5.05
CA TYR A 8 26.74 -17.33 4.43
C TYR A 8 25.95 -16.15 3.86
N HIS A 9 25.41 -16.34 2.66
CA HIS A 9 24.55 -15.38 1.98
C HIS A 9 23.20 -16.01 1.67
N ILE A 10 22.17 -15.18 1.51
CA ILE A 10 20.89 -15.65 0.96
C ILE A 10 21.15 -16.08 -0.49
N GLY A 11 20.68 -17.28 -0.84
CA GLY A 11 20.87 -17.81 -2.19
C GLY A 11 19.84 -17.26 -3.17
N ALA A 12 20.18 -17.16 -4.45
CA ALA A 12 19.32 -16.63 -5.50
C ALA A 12 17.96 -17.35 -5.65
N ARG A 13 17.82 -18.57 -5.11
CA ARG A 13 16.53 -19.31 -5.09
C ARG A 13 15.41 -18.52 -4.39
N PHE A 14 15.73 -17.72 -3.37
CA PHE A 14 14.74 -16.88 -2.69
C PHE A 14 14.27 -15.73 -3.58
N LEU A 15 15.15 -15.19 -4.44
CA LEU A 15 14.77 -14.19 -5.44
C LEU A 15 13.81 -14.80 -6.48
N TYR A 16 14.10 -16.01 -6.96
CA TYR A 16 13.23 -16.73 -7.90
C TYR A 16 11.84 -17.00 -7.31
N ILE A 17 11.76 -17.49 -6.06
CA ILE A 17 10.49 -17.71 -5.38
C ILE A 17 9.75 -16.37 -5.20
N GLY A 18 10.45 -15.32 -4.78
CA GLY A 18 9.86 -13.98 -4.63
C GLY A 18 9.35 -13.39 -5.95
N SER A 19 10.03 -13.62 -7.07
CA SER A 19 9.55 -13.14 -8.38
C SER A 19 8.26 -13.82 -8.82
N MET A 20 8.01 -15.07 -8.40
CA MET A 20 6.75 -15.75 -8.68
C MET A 20 5.56 -15.13 -7.93
N VAL A 21 5.79 -14.58 -6.72
CA VAL A 21 4.74 -13.89 -5.95
C VAL A 21 4.25 -12.65 -6.68
N ARG A 22 5.14 -11.90 -7.32
CA ARG A 22 4.79 -10.70 -8.08
C ARG A 22 3.85 -11.00 -9.25
N HIS A 23 4.13 -12.04 -10.03
CA HIS A 23 3.32 -12.44 -11.18
C HIS A 23 2.12 -13.34 -10.82
N ARG A 24 1.75 -13.40 -9.53
CA ARG A 24 0.60 -14.20 -9.09
C ARG A 24 -0.72 -13.60 -9.56
N GLU A 25 -0.83 -12.28 -9.57
CA GLU A 25 -1.99 -11.58 -10.11
C GLU A 25 -1.71 -11.20 -11.56
N GLU A 26 -2.64 -11.53 -12.47
CA GLU A 26 -2.52 -11.27 -13.91
C GLU A 26 -2.36 -9.78 -14.24
N ILE A 27 -2.79 -8.91 -13.32
CA ILE A 27 -2.72 -7.45 -13.43
C ILE A 27 -1.34 -6.87 -13.05
N PHE A 28 -0.39 -7.71 -12.61
CA PHE A 28 0.88 -7.22 -12.09
C PHE A 28 1.66 -6.42 -13.14
N ASP A 29 1.68 -6.84 -14.40
CA ASP A 29 2.43 -6.16 -15.46
C ASP A 29 1.86 -4.77 -15.76
N GLU A 30 0.53 -4.63 -15.68
CA GLU A 30 -0.14 -3.34 -15.81
C GLU A 30 0.12 -2.43 -14.60
N ILE A 31 0.03 -2.98 -13.39
CA ILE A 31 0.38 -2.23 -12.18
C ILE A 31 1.85 -1.80 -12.23
N HIS A 32 2.73 -2.66 -12.71
CA HIS A 32 4.16 -2.38 -12.80
C HIS A 32 4.44 -1.12 -13.63
N SER A 33 3.87 -1.01 -14.84
CA SER A 33 4.05 0.19 -15.67
C SER A 33 3.45 1.43 -15.00
N LYS A 34 2.26 1.33 -14.42
CA LYS A 34 1.61 2.45 -13.72
C LYS A 34 2.39 2.94 -12.50
N ILE A 35 3.05 2.06 -11.77
CA ILE A 35 3.88 2.43 -10.62
C ILE A 35 5.14 3.19 -11.07
N ILE A 36 5.75 2.82 -12.20
CA ILE A 36 6.88 3.56 -12.78
C ILE A 36 6.44 4.98 -13.15
N ASP A 37 5.37 5.10 -13.94
CA ASP A 37 4.84 6.39 -14.39
C ASP A 37 4.48 7.29 -13.19
N LEU A 38 3.84 6.72 -12.16
CA LEU A 38 3.46 7.42 -10.94
C LEU A 38 4.67 7.94 -10.15
N ALA A 39 5.76 7.16 -10.07
CA ALA A 39 6.99 7.60 -9.42
C ALA A 39 7.67 8.74 -10.19
N GLU A 40 7.65 8.68 -11.52
CA GLU A 40 8.19 9.74 -12.39
C GLU A 40 7.38 11.04 -12.27
N GLU A 41 6.05 10.94 -12.34
CA GLU A 41 5.14 12.09 -12.32
C GLU A 41 5.15 12.80 -10.96
N THR A 42 5.05 12.03 -9.86
CA THR A 42 5.01 12.60 -8.51
C THR A 42 6.38 12.98 -7.99
N LYS A 43 7.45 12.44 -8.59
CA LYS A 43 8.84 12.47 -8.10
C LYS A 43 9.02 11.89 -6.71
N GLU A 44 7.99 11.22 -6.17
CA GLU A 44 7.97 10.61 -4.86
C GLU A 44 7.99 9.08 -5.02
N ARG A 45 7.87 8.36 -3.91
CA ARG A 45 7.87 6.91 -3.95
C ARG A 45 6.47 6.38 -4.26
N ALA A 46 6.33 5.64 -5.36
CA ALA A 46 5.12 4.92 -5.73
C ALA A 46 5.20 3.45 -5.31
N GLN A 47 4.09 2.88 -4.85
CA GLN A 47 4.05 1.54 -4.26
C GLN A 47 2.78 0.79 -4.64
N PHE A 48 2.91 -0.53 -4.81
CA PHE A 48 1.78 -1.45 -4.84
C PHE A 48 1.87 -2.42 -3.67
N MET A 49 0.76 -2.52 -2.94
CA MET A 49 0.66 -3.30 -1.71
C MET A 49 -0.51 -4.26 -1.76
N ILE A 50 -0.35 -5.42 -1.13
CA ILE A 50 -1.43 -6.40 -0.97
C ILE A 50 -1.66 -6.70 0.51
N LYS A 51 -2.80 -7.33 0.80
CA LYS A 51 -3.06 -7.94 2.10
C LYS A 51 -2.71 -9.41 2.07
N GLU A 52 -1.84 -9.83 2.97
CA GLU A 52 -1.48 -11.24 3.16
C GLU A 52 -1.43 -11.57 4.66
N HIS A 53 -2.15 -12.61 5.07
CA HIS A 53 -2.20 -13.07 6.47
C HIS A 53 -2.42 -11.96 7.52
N GLY A 54 -3.34 -11.03 7.24
CA GLY A 54 -3.68 -9.92 8.16
C GLY A 54 -2.66 -8.78 8.21
N HIS A 55 -1.68 -8.78 7.29
CA HIS A 55 -0.67 -7.74 7.16
C HIS A 55 -0.71 -7.09 5.77
N MET A 56 -0.26 -5.85 5.69
CA MET A 56 0.10 -5.21 4.42
C MET A 56 1.48 -5.70 3.98
N VAL A 57 1.64 -5.99 2.69
CA VAL A 57 2.91 -6.41 2.09
C VAL A 57 3.20 -5.59 0.84
N TYR A 58 4.40 -5.01 0.76
CA TYR A 58 4.88 -4.37 -0.47
C TYR A 58 5.27 -5.41 -1.51
N ILE A 59 4.61 -5.35 -2.67
CA ILE A 59 4.89 -6.23 -3.81
C ILE A 59 5.71 -5.52 -4.87
N HIS A 60 5.49 -4.21 -5.02
CA HIS A 60 6.25 -3.36 -5.92
C HIS A 60 6.46 -1.97 -5.33
N GLN A 61 7.59 -1.35 -5.69
CA GLN A 61 7.97 -0.03 -5.26
C GLN A 61 8.89 0.56 -6.34
N GLU A 62 8.62 1.81 -6.72
CA GLU A 62 9.50 2.61 -7.58
C GLU A 62 9.82 3.94 -6.88
N GLU A 63 11.01 4.45 -7.16
CA GLU A 63 11.56 5.64 -6.51
C GLU A 63 11.66 6.79 -7.51
N GLY A 64 10.85 7.84 -7.31
CA GLY A 64 11.03 9.11 -8.00
C GLY A 64 12.27 9.87 -7.51
N GLU A 65 12.62 10.96 -8.21
CA GLU A 65 13.84 11.76 -7.96
C GLU A 65 14.01 12.21 -6.50
N ASN A 66 12.90 12.47 -5.79
CA ASN A 66 12.91 12.94 -4.42
C ASN A 66 12.69 11.83 -3.38
N ALA A 67 12.60 10.56 -3.79
CA ALA A 67 12.25 9.46 -2.90
C ALA A 67 13.19 9.38 -1.68
N VAL A 68 12.61 9.38 -0.49
CA VAL A 68 13.37 9.24 0.75
C VAL A 68 13.50 7.77 1.12
N ARG A 69 14.72 7.36 1.46
CA ARG A 69 15.01 6.01 1.95
C ARG A 69 14.42 5.80 3.35
N THR A 70 13.25 5.17 3.39
CA THR A 70 12.69 4.61 4.63
C THR A 70 13.03 3.12 4.76
N ASN A 71 12.67 2.50 5.88
CA ASN A 71 12.88 1.06 6.12
C ASN A 71 11.84 0.15 5.43
N THR A 72 11.10 0.66 4.43
CA THR A 72 10.13 -0.12 3.66
C THR A 72 10.87 -0.92 2.59
N GLN A 73 10.62 -2.24 2.55
CA GLN A 73 11.28 -3.17 1.63
C GLN A 73 10.22 -4.12 1.06
N LEU A 74 10.46 -4.62 -0.16
CA LEU A 74 9.58 -5.63 -0.75
C LEU A 74 9.49 -6.87 0.14
N GLY A 75 8.28 -7.41 0.29
CA GLY A 75 7.99 -8.54 1.16
C GLY A 75 7.92 -8.23 2.66
N LYS A 76 8.17 -6.98 3.07
CA LYS A 76 8.01 -6.56 4.48
C LYS A 76 6.53 -6.54 4.86
N GLN A 77 6.20 -7.17 5.98
CA GLN A 77 4.87 -7.15 6.58
C GLN A 77 4.70 -5.91 7.47
N MET A 78 3.54 -5.26 7.37
CA MET A 78 3.19 -4.07 8.14
C MET A 78 1.75 -4.16 8.67
N PRO A 79 1.43 -3.50 9.80
CA PRO A 79 0.06 -3.43 10.29
C PRO A 79 -0.83 -2.73 9.26
N LEU A 80 -1.98 -3.34 8.93
CA LEU A 80 -2.88 -2.78 7.92
C LEU A 80 -3.45 -1.43 8.37
N HIS A 81 -3.89 -1.33 9.64
CA HIS A 81 -4.59 -0.15 10.16
C HIS A 81 -3.72 1.10 10.21
N ALA A 82 -2.41 0.96 10.39
CA ALA A 82 -1.48 2.07 10.54
C ALA A 82 -0.87 2.52 9.20
N THR A 83 -1.35 2.05 8.04
CA THR A 83 -0.76 2.34 6.72
C THR A 83 -1.84 2.76 5.74
N SER A 84 -1.59 3.73 4.85
CA SER A 84 -2.62 4.15 3.88
C SER A 84 -3.12 2.97 3.05
N GLY A 85 -2.23 2.22 2.38
CA GLY A 85 -2.67 1.07 1.57
C GLY A 85 -3.36 -0.03 2.37
N GLY A 86 -2.98 -0.25 3.63
CA GLY A 86 -3.69 -1.18 4.49
C GLY A 86 -5.09 -0.69 4.85
N LYS A 87 -5.26 0.60 5.19
CA LYS A 87 -6.56 1.22 5.43
C LYS A 87 -7.45 1.20 4.19
N ALA A 88 -6.90 1.51 3.01
CA ALA A 88 -7.60 1.37 1.73
C ALA A 88 -8.07 -0.07 1.48
N ILE A 89 -7.24 -1.08 1.73
CA ILE A 89 -7.67 -2.47 1.55
C ILE A 89 -8.74 -2.84 2.58
N LEU A 90 -8.59 -2.44 3.84
CA LEU A 90 -9.54 -2.76 4.91
C LEU A 90 -10.90 -2.08 4.71
N SER A 91 -10.95 -0.88 4.12
CA SER A 91 -12.20 -0.17 3.85
C SER A 91 -13.10 -0.94 2.87
N GLU A 92 -12.52 -1.71 1.95
CA GLU A 92 -13.27 -2.48 0.95
C GLU A 92 -13.65 -3.89 1.44
N LEU A 93 -13.18 -4.32 2.61
CA LEU A 93 -13.53 -5.64 3.14
C LEU A 93 -14.87 -5.64 3.89
N PRO A 94 -15.61 -6.76 3.85
CA PRO A 94 -16.76 -6.95 4.73
C PRO A 94 -16.39 -6.76 6.21
N THR A 95 -17.25 -6.09 6.97
CA THR A 95 -17.02 -5.73 8.39
C THR A 95 -16.52 -6.92 9.22
N ASN A 96 -17.14 -8.10 9.09
CA ASN A 96 -16.75 -9.29 9.85
C ASN A 96 -15.31 -9.77 9.54
N ARG A 97 -14.80 -9.52 8.33
CA ARG A 97 -13.40 -9.83 7.96
C ARG A 97 -12.44 -8.83 8.59
N VAL A 98 -12.80 -7.55 8.59
CA VAL A 98 -12.02 -6.49 9.25
C VAL A 98 -11.95 -6.75 10.74
N GLU A 99 -13.08 -7.05 11.38
CA GLU A 99 -13.13 -7.40 12.80
C GLU A 99 -12.26 -8.60 13.15
N ALA A 100 -12.29 -9.66 12.34
CA ALA A 100 -11.44 -10.84 12.56
C ALA A 100 -9.94 -10.50 12.47
N ILE A 101 -9.55 -9.59 11.55
CA ILE A 101 -8.17 -9.13 11.43
C ILE A 101 -7.77 -8.31 12.67
N ILE A 102 -8.63 -7.39 13.10
CA ILE A 102 -8.37 -6.55 14.28
C ILE A 102 -8.30 -7.41 15.55
N GLU A 103 -9.18 -8.39 15.71
CA GLU A 103 -9.16 -9.32 16.85
C GLU A 103 -7.86 -10.14 16.89
N GLN A 104 -7.37 -10.57 15.72
CA GLN A 104 -6.17 -11.39 15.63
C GLN A 104 -4.86 -10.60 15.81
N HIS A 105 -4.79 -9.39 15.24
CA HIS A 105 -3.54 -8.62 15.14
C HIS A 105 -3.49 -7.38 16.03
N GLY A 106 -4.64 -6.96 16.57
CA GLY A 106 -4.80 -5.73 17.33
C GLY A 106 -4.68 -4.46 16.48
N LEU A 107 -4.66 -3.33 17.17
CA LEU A 107 -4.36 -2.00 16.64
C LEU A 107 -3.15 -1.42 17.38
N PRO A 108 -1.94 -1.99 17.19
CA PRO A 108 -0.77 -1.52 17.92
C PRO A 108 -0.50 -0.04 17.61
N GLU A 109 -0.21 0.72 18.67
CA GLU A 109 0.28 2.09 18.57
C GLU A 109 1.72 2.08 18.03
N ILE A 110 1.95 2.72 16.88
CA ILE A 110 3.27 2.83 16.25
C ILE A 110 3.85 4.23 16.49
N THR A 111 2.98 5.24 16.40
CA THR A 111 3.25 6.65 16.69
C THR A 111 2.07 7.24 17.47
N GLU A 112 2.22 8.47 17.97
CA GLU A 112 1.13 9.20 18.64
C GLU A 112 -0.08 9.50 17.74
N ASN A 113 0.09 9.39 16.41
CA ASN A 113 -0.98 9.60 15.44
C ASN A 113 -1.68 8.30 15.03
N THR A 114 -1.18 7.12 15.45
CA THR A 114 -1.78 5.85 15.07
C THR A 114 -3.20 5.73 15.65
N ILE A 115 -4.19 5.43 14.80
CA ILE A 115 -5.55 5.12 15.27
C ILE A 115 -5.53 3.78 16.02
N THR A 116 -5.75 3.79 17.34
CA THR A 116 -5.77 2.59 18.18
C THR A 116 -7.18 2.19 18.65
N SER A 117 -8.18 3.02 18.35
CA SER A 117 -9.58 2.79 18.70
C SER A 117 -10.32 2.03 17.61
N LYS A 118 -11.12 1.03 18.00
CA LYS A 118 -11.95 0.27 17.06
C LYS A 118 -13.01 1.18 16.46
N GLU A 119 -13.64 2.01 17.27
CA GLU A 119 -14.69 2.93 16.82
C GLU A 119 -14.14 3.94 15.80
N GLU A 120 -12.98 4.54 16.09
CA GLU A 120 -12.34 5.52 15.22
C GLU A 120 -11.87 4.90 13.90
N ILE A 121 -11.29 3.69 13.93
CA ILE A 121 -10.81 3.05 12.70
C ILE A 121 -11.98 2.68 11.77
N PHE A 122 -13.13 2.28 12.31
CA PHE A 122 -14.31 2.00 11.49
C PHE A 122 -14.92 3.27 10.89
N GLN A 123 -14.88 4.39 11.60
CA GLN A 123 -15.26 5.70 11.04
C GLN A 123 -14.33 6.10 9.89
N GLU A 124 -13.01 5.98 10.08
CA GLU A 124 -12.02 6.24 9.02
C GLU A 124 -12.27 5.33 7.80
N PHE A 125 -12.62 4.05 7.99
CA PHE A 125 -12.96 3.16 6.87
C PHE A 125 -14.23 3.58 6.12
N GLU A 126 -15.24 4.14 6.80
CA GLU A 126 -16.41 4.72 6.14
C GLU A 126 -16.05 5.95 5.33
N GLU A 127 -15.20 6.83 5.86
CA GLU A 127 -14.70 8.00 5.14
C GLU A 127 -13.90 7.60 3.90
N ILE A 128 -13.02 6.60 4.04
CA ILE A 128 -12.25 6.06 2.92
C ILE A 128 -13.16 5.50 1.83
N ARG A 129 -14.19 4.70 2.19
CA ARG A 129 -15.17 4.18 1.22
C ARG A 129 -15.90 5.31 0.48
N ASN A 130 -16.22 6.40 1.18
CA ASN A 130 -16.94 7.53 0.59
C ASN A 130 -16.06 8.36 -0.37
N ARG A 131 -14.78 8.57 -0.04
CA ARG A 131 -13.85 9.39 -0.85
C ARG A 131 -13.03 8.59 -1.86
N GLY A 132 -12.93 7.27 -1.71
CA GLY A 132 -12.20 6.36 -2.59
C GLY A 132 -10.69 6.26 -2.33
N PHE A 133 -10.16 6.97 -1.33
CA PHE A 133 -8.73 6.95 -0.99
C PHE A 133 -8.51 7.05 0.51
N SER A 134 -7.30 6.70 0.94
CA SER A 134 -6.86 6.67 2.33
C SER A 134 -5.63 7.54 2.53
N PHE A 135 -5.53 8.17 3.69
CA PHE A 135 -4.35 8.93 4.10
C PHE A 135 -3.56 8.18 5.17
N ASN A 136 -2.29 8.50 5.30
CA ASN A 136 -1.46 8.20 6.45
C ASN A 136 -0.82 9.51 6.87
N ASP A 137 -1.34 10.11 7.93
CA ASP A 137 -0.86 11.38 8.46
C ASP A 137 0.15 11.08 9.60
N GLU A 138 1.30 10.53 9.22
CA GLU A 138 2.40 10.15 10.13
C GLU A 138 2.10 8.97 11.08
N GLU A 139 1.09 8.15 10.79
CA GLU A 139 0.65 7.06 11.68
C GLU A 139 1.67 5.92 11.83
N TYR A 140 2.44 5.61 10.78
CA TYR A 140 3.46 4.55 10.83
C TYR A 140 4.87 5.07 11.06
N ILE A 141 5.19 6.23 10.50
CA ILE A 141 6.51 6.88 10.60
C ILE A 141 6.29 8.38 10.77
N MET A 142 6.80 8.94 11.87
CA MET A 142 6.82 10.39 12.08
C MET A 142 7.56 11.10 10.92
N GLY A 143 6.96 12.19 10.43
CA GLY A 143 7.47 12.97 9.31
C GLY A 143 7.21 12.36 7.91
N LEU A 144 6.40 11.31 7.80
CA LEU A 144 6.03 10.67 6.53
C LEU A 144 4.52 10.77 6.29
N HIS A 145 4.14 11.26 5.12
CA HIS A 145 2.78 11.15 4.64
C HIS A 145 2.69 10.08 3.55
N SER A 146 1.54 9.42 3.47
CA SER A 146 1.18 8.63 2.31
C SER A 146 -0.30 8.72 1.97
N VAL A 147 -0.63 8.41 0.73
CA VAL A 147 -1.99 8.31 0.22
C VAL A 147 -2.11 7.06 -0.62
N SER A 148 -3.24 6.36 -0.55
CA SER A 148 -3.46 5.14 -1.33
C SER A 148 -4.91 4.93 -1.72
N VAL A 149 -5.12 4.33 -2.89
CA VAL A 149 -6.42 3.94 -3.45
C VAL A 149 -6.48 2.42 -3.54
N PRO A 150 -7.57 1.77 -3.09
CA PRO A 150 -7.74 0.33 -3.25
C PRO A 150 -8.02 -0.02 -4.71
N ILE A 151 -7.47 -1.15 -5.19
CA ILE A 151 -7.86 -1.74 -6.47
C ILE A 151 -8.82 -2.88 -6.16
N THR A 152 -9.99 -2.90 -6.79
CA THR A 152 -11.04 -3.89 -6.57
C THR A 152 -11.32 -4.71 -7.83
N LYS A 153 -11.58 -6.01 -7.64
CA LYS A 153 -12.15 -6.85 -8.70
C LYS A 153 -13.60 -6.43 -8.97
N PRO A 154 -14.18 -6.77 -10.13
CA PRO A 154 -15.60 -6.56 -10.41
C PRO A 154 -16.55 -7.20 -9.37
N SER A 155 -16.06 -8.19 -8.61
CA SER A 155 -16.76 -8.79 -7.48
C SER A 155 -16.80 -7.92 -6.21
N GLY A 156 -16.16 -6.75 -6.21
CA GLY A 156 -16.00 -5.88 -5.05
C GLY A 156 -14.91 -6.33 -4.06
N ILE A 157 -14.08 -7.32 -4.43
CA ILE A 157 -13.01 -7.83 -3.56
C ILE A 157 -11.72 -7.05 -3.85
N PRO A 158 -11.07 -6.41 -2.86
CA PRO A 158 -9.81 -5.71 -3.07
C PRO A 158 -8.68 -6.70 -3.38
N VAL A 159 -7.89 -6.40 -4.41
CA VAL A 159 -6.67 -7.16 -4.78
C VAL A 159 -5.42 -6.57 -4.14
N GLY A 160 -5.47 -5.30 -3.81
CA GLY A 160 -4.37 -4.54 -3.25
C GLY A 160 -4.70 -3.05 -3.23
N ALA A 161 -3.68 -2.22 -3.08
CA ALA A 161 -3.77 -0.77 -3.16
C ALA A 161 -2.52 -0.21 -3.84
N ILE A 162 -2.70 0.87 -4.59
CA ILE A 162 -1.62 1.70 -5.12
C ILE A 162 -1.53 2.98 -4.29
N GLY A 163 -0.32 3.44 -4.03
CA GLY A 163 -0.13 4.66 -3.27
C GLY A 163 1.19 5.37 -3.51
N VAL A 164 1.23 6.60 -3.02
CA VAL A 164 2.41 7.46 -3.01
C VAL A 164 2.77 7.77 -1.58
N SER A 165 4.07 7.76 -1.27
CA SER A 165 4.61 8.13 0.05
C SER A 165 5.82 9.04 -0.08
N GLY A 166 5.97 9.93 0.90
CA GLY A 166 7.02 10.93 0.91
C GLY A 166 7.00 11.76 2.20
N PRO A 167 8.02 12.60 2.43
CA PRO A 167 8.11 13.42 3.63
C PRO A 167 6.92 14.35 3.78
N SER A 168 6.37 14.44 5.00
CA SER A 168 5.16 15.24 5.30
C SER A 168 5.32 16.72 4.97
N HIS A 169 6.54 17.25 5.01
CA HIS A 169 6.80 18.65 4.65
C HIS A 169 6.74 18.93 3.14
N ARG A 170 6.85 17.90 2.27
CA ARG A 170 6.67 18.01 0.81
C ARG A 170 5.28 17.57 0.39
N LEU A 171 4.84 16.40 0.85
CA LEU A 171 3.50 15.90 0.62
C LEU A 171 2.51 16.57 1.59
N LYS A 172 2.11 17.81 1.29
CA LYS A 172 1.13 18.57 2.08
C LYS A 172 0.26 19.47 1.21
N GLY A 173 -0.74 20.10 1.81
CA GLY A 173 -1.59 21.06 1.14
C GLY A 173 -2.39 20.44 0.00
N GLU A 174 -2.60 21.20 -1.07
CA GLU A 174 -3.39 20.80 -2.25
C GLU A 174 -2.84 19.54 -2.92
N THR A 175 -1.52 19.46 -3.11
CA THR A 175 -0.86 18.29 -3.71
C THR A 175 -1.17 17.00 -2.97
N TYR A 176 -1.17 17.02 -1.64
CA TYR A 176 -1.46 15.84 -0.83
C TYR A 176 -2.96 15.58 -0.70
N ARG A 177 -3.78 16.62 -0.57
CA ARG A 177 -5.21 16.50 -0.24
C ARG A 177 -6.11 16.37 -1.47
N SER A 178 -5.66 16.73 -2.67
CA SER A 178 -6.42 16.62 -3.93
C SER A 178 -5.61 16.04 -5.08
N ASP A 179 -4.48 16.65 -5.48
CA ASP A 179 -3.83 16.32 -6.76
C ASP A 179 -3.39 14.85 -6.87
N ILE A 180 -2.68 14.35 -5.85
CA ILE A 180 -2.24 12.95 -5.83
C ILE A 180 -3.42 11.98 -5.68
N PRO A 181 -4.40 12.19 -4.77
CA PRO A 181 -5.62 11.40 -4.76
C PRO A 181 -6.31 11.30 -6.13
N ASP A 182 -6.49 12.42 -6.83
CA ASP A 182 -7.17 12.45 -8.13
C ASP A 182 -6.38 11.68 -9.20
N LEU A 183 -5.05 11.84 -9.22
CA LEU A 183 -4.16 11.07 -10.08
C LEU A 183 -4.27 9.55 -9.81
N LEU A 184 -4.23 9.16 -8.53
CA LEU A 184 -4.34 7.75 -8.12
C LEU A 184 -5.69 7.15 -8.50
N LEU A 185 -6.79 7.89 -8.32
CA LEU A 185 -8.13 7.46 -8.71
C LEU A 185 -8.22 7.24 -10.22
N GLY A 186 -7.62 8.13 -11.02
CA GLY A 186 -7.53 7.97 -12.48
C GLY A 186 -6.80 6.69 -12.88
N ILE A 187 -5.62 6.46 -12.30
CA ILE A 187 -4.80 5.26 -12.55
C ILE A 187 -5.57 3.98 -12.17
N VAL A 188 -6.19 3.95 -10.99
CA VAL A 188 -6.93 2.77 -10.53
C VAL A 188 -8.16 2.51 -11.40
N ASN A 189 -8.88 3.56 -11.82
CA ASN A 189 -10.00 3.40 -12.74
C ASN A 189 -9.58 2.78 -14.08
N GLU A 190 -8.42 3.15 -14.63
CA GLU A 190 -7.89 2.50 -15.84
C GLU A 190 -7.59 1.01 -15.61
N ILE A 191 -6.93 0.68 -14.48
CA ILE A 191 -6.64 -0.71 -14.11
C ILE A 191 -7.92 -1.53 -13.97
N GLU A 192 -8.90 -1.02 -13.23
CA GLU A 192 -10.16 -1.72 -13.01
C GLU A 192 -10.99 -1.88 -14.30
N LEU A 193 -10.91 -0.93 -15.24
CA LEU A 193 -11.52 -1.06 -16.56
C LEU A 193 -10.84 -2.17 -17.37
N ASN A 194 -9.52 -2.20 -17.42
CA ASN A 194 -8.78 -3.23 -18.12
C ASN A 194 -9.06 -4.63 -17.53
N MET A 195 -9.17 -4.73 -16.20
CA MET A 195 -9.60 -5.96 -15.51
C MET A 195 -11.00 -6.44 -15.89
N ARG A 196 -11.93 -5.55 -16.24
CA ARG A 196 -13.32 -5.91 -16.64
C ARG A 196 -13.41 -6.41 -18.07
N TYR A 197 -12.49 -5.99 -18.93
CA TYR A 197 -12.54 -6.24 -20.38
C TYR A 197 -11.39 -7.12 -20.90
N SER A 198 -10.53 -7.62 -20.00
CA SER A 198 -9.50 -8.63 -20.31
C SER A 198 -10.04 -10.06 -20.32
#